data_AF-A0A9D4K623-F1
#
_entry.id   AF-A0A9D4K623-F1
#
_cell.length_a   1.000
_cell.length_b   1.000
_cell.length_c   1.000
_cell.angle_alpha   90.00
_cell.angle_beta   90.00
_cell.angle_gamma   90.00
#
_symmetry.space_group_name_H-M   'P 1'
#
loop_
_entity.id
_entity.type
_entity.pdbx_description
1 polymer ?
#
loop_
_entity_poly.entity_id
_entity_poly.type
_entity_poly.pdbx_seq_one_letter_code
_entity_poly.pdbx_strand_id
1 'polypeptide(L)'
;MVVWLKVRTSFPLTSGTLTVVADKRFHVGHIDFKSHWDLMIKNVKLEDDGVYECQISSKDRTVRRLITLNVVDPVVEAPEIRITGLVQTRSKAHISLRERLENHQALFTSSEDVYQRSCNCACANRG
;
A
#
# COMPACT_ATOMS: atom_id res chain seq x y z
N MET A 1 2.36 2.25 -21.79
CA MET A 1 3.49 2.09 -20.84
C MET A 1 3.05 2.57 -19.47
N VAL A 2 3.45 1.88 -18.41
CA VAL A 2 3.19 2.29 -17.01
C VAL A 2 4.50 2.68 -16.35
N VAL A 3 4.53 3.82 -15.65
CA VAL A 3 5.70 4.32 -14.92
C VAL A 3 5.24 4.68 -13.50
N TRP A 4 6.02 4.25 -12.51
CA TRP A 4 5.82 4.66 -11.12
C TRP A 4 6.86 5.70 -10.71
N LEU A 5 6.42 6.75 -10.04
CA LEU A 5 7.27 7.82 -9.53
C LEU A 5 6.91 8.11 -8.07
N LYS A 6 7.88 8.56 -7.28
CA LYS A 6 7.59 9.24 -6.02
C LYS A 6 7.54 10.74 -6.32
N VAL A 7 6.49 11.43 -5.88
CA VAL A 7 6.34 12.86 -6.18
C VAL A 7 7.54 13.61 -5.58
N ARG A 8 8.08 14.57 -6.33
CA ARG A 8 9.31 15.34 -6.03
C ARG A 8 10.64 14.59 -6.22
N THR A 9 10.66 13.36 -6.74
CA THR A 9 11.92 12.73 -7.18
C THR A 9 12.23 13.06 -8.64
N SER A 10 13.51 13.23 -8.97
CA SER A 10 13.95 13.54 -10.34
C SER A 10 13.88 12.33 -11.28
N PHE A 11 13.86 11.12 -10.74
CA PHE A 11 13.89 9.87 -11.49
C PHE A 11 12.69 8.96 -11.12
N PRO A 12 12.20 8.15 -12.07
CA PRO A 12 11.14 7.18 -11.81
C PRO A 12 11.63 6.04 -10.91
N LEU A 13 10.70 5.44 -10.18
CA LEU A 13 10.92 4.22 -9.42
C LEU A 13 11.00 3.01 -10.36
N THR A 14 10.04 2.92 -11.27
CA THR A 14 9.95 1.84 -12.25
C THR A 14 9.46 2.36 -13.60
N SER A 15 9.84 1.68 -14.68
CA SER A 15 9.36 1.93 -16.04
C SER A 15 9.02 0.60 -16.71
N GLY A 16 7.75 0.34 -16.93
CA GLY A 16 7.28 -0.99 -17.28
C GLY A 16 7.72 -2.01 -16.22
N THR A 17 8.24 -3.16 -16.65
CA THR A 17 8.69 -4.25 -15.76
C THR A 17 10.07 -4.00 -15.15
N LEU A 18 10.72 -2.88 -15.48
CA LEU A 18 12.04 -2.54 -14.99
C LEU A 18 11.95 -1.66 -13.74
N THR A 19 12.57 -2.11 -12.64
CA THR A 19 12.89 -1.24 -11.50
C THR A 19 14.11 -0.39 -11.85
N VAL A 20 13.96 0.93 -11.81
CA VAL A 20 15.02 1.90 -12.17
C VAL A 20 15.83 2.31 -10.95
N VAL A 21 15.20 2.37 -9.77
CA VAL A 21 15.88 2.70 -8.52
C VAL A 21 16.80 1.56 -8.06
N ALA A 22 17.91 1.93 -7.40
CA ALA A 22 18.88 0.98 -6.87
C ALA A 22 18.38 0.24 -5.61
N ASP A 23 17.39 0.78 -4.91
CA ASP A 23 16.82 0.16 -3.72
C ASP A 23 16.05 -1.11 -4.10
N LYS A 24 16.61 -2.26 -3.73
CA LYS A 24 16.09 -3.61 -4.01
C LYS A 24 14.76 -3.90 -3.33
N ARG A 25 14.25 -3.04 -2.45
CA ARG A 25 12.93 -3.19 -1.84
C ARG A 25 11.80 -2.93 -2.85
N PHE A 26 12.07 -2.10 -3.86
CA PHE A 26 11.10 -1.73 -4.89
C PHE A 26 11.05 -2.78 -5.99
N HIS A 27 9.84 -3.28 -6.25
CA HIS A 27 9.57 -4.25 -7.29
C HIS A 27 8.31 -3.84 -8.05
N VAL A 28 8.19 -4.36 -9.27
CA VAL A 28 6.96 -4.26 -10.06
C VAL A 28 6.38 -5.64 -10.31
N GLY A 29 5.12 -5.81 -9.95
CA GLY A 29 4.32 -6.99 -10.28
C GLY A 29 3.50 -6.72 -11.53
N HIS A 30 3.68 -7.53 -12.57
CA HIS A 30 2.85 -7.47 -13.77
C HIS A 30 2.68 -8.87 -14.36
N ILE A 31 1.49 -9.12 -14.89
CA ILE A 31 1.16 -10.34 -15.63
C ILE A 31 0.85 -9.87 -17.06
N ASP A 32 1.55 -10.40 -18.07
CA ASP A 32 1.55 -9.91 -19.46
C ASP A 32 0.15 -9.68 -20.07
N PHE A 33 -0.85 -10.45 -19.64
CA PHE A 33 -2.23 -10.37 -20.13
C PHE A 33 -3.18 -9.52 -19.25
N LYS A 34 -2.69 -8.95 -18.15
CA LYS A 34 -3.49 -8.13 -17.23
C LYS A 34 -3.19 -6.66 -17.44
N SER A 35 -4.20 -5.81 -17.33
CA SER A 35 -3.99 -4.36 -17.39
C SER A 35 -3.42 -3.75 -16.09
N HIS A 36 -3.07 -4.59 -15.11
CA HIS A 36 -2.65 -4.16 -13.78
C HIS A 36 -1.13 -4.20 -13.65
N TRP A 37 -0.60 -3.14 -13.06
CA TRP A 37 0.81 -2.92 -12.80
C TRP A 37 0.97 -2.52 -11.34
N ASP A 38 1.56 -3.40 -10.56
CA ASP A 38 1.59 -3.28 -9.11
C ASP A 38 2.96 -2.79 -8.66
N LEU A 39 3.00 -1.65 -7.97
CA LEU A 39 4.19 -1.22 -7.25
C LEU A 39 4.23 -1.95 -5.91
N MET A 40 5.34 -2.65 -5.65
CA MET A 40 5.56 -3.39 -4.41
C MET A 40 6.78 -2.81 -3.67
N ILE A 41 6.63 -2.52 -2.39
CA ILE A 41 7.71 -2.05 -1.52
C ILE A 41 7.81 -3.01 -0.33
N LYS A 42 8.92 -3.75 -0.26
CA LYS A 42 9.23 -4.63 0.88
C LYS A 42 9.88 -3.83 2.00
N ASN A 43 9.67 -4.25 3.25
CA ASN A 43 10.29 -3.63 4.43
C ASN A 43 10.12 -2.11 4.39
N VAL A 44 8.86 -1.67 4.32
CA VAL A 44 8.48 -0.26 4.26
C VAL A 44 9.09 0.48 5.44
N LYS A 45 9.67 1.66 5.18
CA LYS A 45 10.29 2.52 6.16
C LYS A 45 9.54 3.84 6.26
N LEU A 46 9.73 4.59 7.35
CA LEU A 46 9.16 5.93 7.51
C LEU A 46 9.53 6.88 6.36
N GLU A 47 10.72 6.74 5.76
CA GLU A 47 11.16 7.53 4.59
C GLU A 47 10.36 7.24 3.30
N ASP A 48 9.66 6.10 3.23
CA ASP A 48 8.80 5.76 2.10
C ASP A 48 7.48 6.53 2.16
N ASP A 49 7.11 7.14 3.29
CA ASP A 49 5.93 8.01 3.40
C ASP A 49 5.90 9.08 2.30
N GLY A 50 4.71 9.30 1.75
CA GLY A 50 4.45 10.37 0.79
C GLY A 50 3.56 9.97 -0.37
N VAL A 51 3.56 10.82 -1.40
CA VAL A 51 2.71 10.66 -2.59
C VAL A 51 3.49 9.98 -3.70
N TYR A 52 2.88 8.96 -4.28
CA TYR A 52 3.35 8.22 -5.43
C TYR A 52 2.45 8.53 -6.62
N GLU A 53 3.03 8.58 -7.81
CA GLU A 53 2.31 8.78 -9.06
C GLU A 53 2.49 7.56 -9.96
N CYS A 54 1.36 7.00 -10.41
CA CYS A 54 1.36 6.11 -11.55
C CYS A 54 0.99 6.89 -12.82
N GLN A 55 1.88 6.85 -13.80
CA GLN A 55 1.67 7.40 -15.14
C GLN A 55 1.38 6.28 -16.11
N ILE A 56 0.25 6.35 -16.79
CA ILE A 56 -0.15 5.43 -17.86
C ILE A 56 -0.14 6.22 -19.17
N SER A 57 0.82 5.93 -20.05
CA SER A 57 0.89 6.52 -21.39
C SER A 57 0.34 5.55 -22.45
N SER A 58 -0.67 5.98 -23.19
CA SER A 58 -1.20 5.39 -24.42
C SER A 58 -0.69 6.17 -25.65
N LYS A 59 -1.16 5.80 -26.85
CA LYS A 59 -0.75 6.44 -28.12
C LYS A 59 -1.12 7.92 -28.18
N ASP A 60 -2.21 8.30 -27.53
CA ASP A 60 -2.90 9.58 -27.64
C ASP A 60 -2.98 10.36 -26.33
N ARG A 61 -2.68 9.70 -25.20
CA ARG A 61 -3.02 10.22 -23.87
C ARG A 61 -2.05 9.74 -22.80
N THR A 62 -1.86 10.57 -21.78
CA THR A 62 -1.23 10.18 -20.52
C THR A 62 -2.20 10.40 -19.36
N VAL A 63 -2.47 9.35 -18.59
CA VAL A 63 -3.24 9.41 -17.35
C VAL A 63 -2.30 9.38 -16.16
N ARG A 64 -2.55 10.22 -15.17
CA ARG A 64 -1.82 10.24 -13.90
C ARG A 64 -2.75 9.84 -12.77
N ARG A 65 -2.26 9.01 -11.86
CA ARG A 65 -2.96 8.61 -10.64
C ARG A 65 -2.06 8.88 -9.45
N LEU A 66 -2.56 9.65 -8.49
CA LEU A 66 -1.85 9.92 -7.25
C LEU A 66 -2.31 8.93 -6.16
N ILE A 67 -1.35 8.35 -5.47
CA ILE A 67 -1.57 7.42 -4.37
C ILE A 67 -0.75 7.89 -3.18
N THR A 68 -1.38 8.06 -2.02
CA THR A 68 -0.70 8.41 -0.78
C THR A 68 -0.35 7.14 -0.01
N LEU A 69 0.93 6.98 0.34
CA LEU A 69 1.42 5.98 1.29
C LEU A 69 1.66 6.70 2.63
N ASN A 70 0.93 6.28 3.65
CA ASN A 70 1.15 6.72 5.02
C ASN A 70 1.89 5.62 5.79
N VAL A 71 3.05 5.93 6.34
CA VAL A 71 3.83 4.98 7.16
C VAL A 71 3.83 5.48 8.60
N VAL A 72 3.43 4.63 9.54
CA VAL A 72 3.38 4.97 10.97
C VAL A 72 4.30 4.05 11.76
N ASP A 73 4.96 4.62 12.75
CA ASP A 73 5.69 3.85 13.74
C ASP A 73 4.66 3.17 14.66
N PRO A 74 4.69 1.84 14.86
CA PRO A 74 3.86 1.20 15.87
C PRO A 74 4.24 1.75 17.25
N VAL A 75 3.43 2.68 17.76
CA VAL A 75 3.49 3.07 19.17
C VAL A 75 3.07 1.85 19.97
N VAL A 76 4.04 1.12 20.51
CA VAL A 76 3.79 0.03 21.47
C VAL A 76 3.42 0.70 22.80
N GLU A 77 2.16 1.07 22.96
CA GLU A 77 1.63 1.38 24.29
C GLU A 77 1.65 0.07 25.08
N ALA A 78 2.55 -0.04 26.06
CA ALA A 78 2.62 -1.20 26.93
C ALA A 78 1.25 -1.39 27.61
N PRO A 79 0.58 -2.55 27.47
CA PRO A 79 -0.70 -2.75 28.11
C PRO A 79 -0.52 -2.72 29.63
N GLU A 80 -1.22 -1.82 30.32
CA GLU A 80 -1.32 -1.86 31.77
C GLU A 80 -2.18 -3.09 32.14
N ILE A 81 -1.53 -4.21 32.48
CA ILE A 81 -2.24 -5.44 32.86
C ILE A 81 -2.84 -5.23 34.26
N ARG A 82 -4.13 -4.88 34.32
CA ARG A 82 -4.91 -4.89 35.57
C ARG A 82 -5.72 -6.18 35.66
N ILE A 83 -5.24 -7.15 36.44
CA ILE A 83 -6.01 -8.35 36.76
C ILE A 83 -7.00 -8.02 37.88
N THR A 84 -8.20 -7.57 37.53
CA THR A 84 -9.33 -7.62 38.48
C THR A 84 -9.94 -9.02 38.39
N GLY A 85 -9.63 -9.87 39.36
CA GLY A 85 -10.21 -11.21 39.46
C GLY A 85 -11.73 -11.13 39.67
N LEU A 86 -12.49 -11.65 38.71
CA LEU A 86 -13.91 -11.94 38.86
C LEU A 86 -14.09 -13.46 38.80
N VAL A 87 -14.66 -14.05 39.86
CA VAL A 87 -15.11 -15.45 39.82
C VAL A 87 -16.31 -15.52 38.88
N GLN A 88 -16.11 -16.06 37.67
CA GLN A 88 -17.12 -16.07 36.63
C GLN A 88 -17.89 -17.40 36.62
N THR A 89 -19.10 -17.41 37.18
CA THR A 89 -20.06 -18.51 36.99
C THR A 89 -20.57 -18.49 35.55
N ARG A 90 -20.41 -19.60 34.83
CA ARG A 90 -20.72 -19.75 33.39
C ARG A 90 -22.06 -19.10 32.99
N SER A 91 -22.00 -18.20 32.03
CA SER A 91 -23.08 -18.01 31.05
C SER A 91 -22.48 -17.69 29.70
N LYS A 92 -23.01 -18.36 28.67
CA LYS A 92 -22.56 -18.26 27.28
C LYS A 92 -22.74 -16.82 26.79
N ALA A 93 -21.65 -16.14 26.45
CA ALA A 93 -21.69 -14.88 25.73
C ALA A 93 -21.71 -15.16 24.22
N HIS A 94 -22.69 -14.61 23.51
CA HIS A 94 -22.72 -14.61 22.06
C HIS A 94 -21.90 -13.42 21.55
N ILE A 95 -20.75 -13.69 20.93
CA ILE A 95 -19.89 -12.66 20.34
C ILE A 95 -20.47 -12.32 18.97
N SER A 96 -21.07 -11.15 18.83
CA SER A 96 -21.38 -10.56 17.53
C SER A 96 -20.21 -9.69 17.09
N LEU A 97 -19.44 -10.13 16.08
CA LEU A 97 -18.49 -9.28 15.39
C LEU A 97 -19.27 -8.26 14.55
N ARG A 98 -19.12 -6.97 14.86
CA ARG A 98 -19.50 -5.89 13.95
C ARG A 98 -18.25 -5.50 13.18
N GLU A 99 -18.21 -5.81 11.90
CA GLU A 99 -17.18 -5.36 10.97
C GLU A 99 -17.26 -3.83 10.88
N ARG A 100 -16.24 -3.14 11.36
CA ARG A 100 -16.16 -1.67 11.31
C ARG A 100 -15.66 -1.30 9.92
N LEU A 101 -16.50 -0.55 9.21
CA LEU A 101 -16.28 0.06 7.90
C LEU A 101 -14.80 0.38 7.61
N GLU A 102 -14.33 -0.16 6.49
CA GLU A 102 -13.05 0.10 5.85
C GLU A 102 -12.74 1.60 5.82
N ASN A 103 -11.91 2.07 6.75
CA ASN A 103 -11.30 3.39 6.63
C ASN A 103 -10.14 3.23 5.63
N HIS A 104 -10.34 3.73 4.42
CA HIS A 104 -9.52 3.54 3.21
C HIS A 104 -8.07 4.12 3.26
N GLN A 105 -7.41 4.10 4.42
CA GLN A 105 -5.97 4.34 4.56
C GLN A 105 -5.37 3.20 5.37
N ALA A 106 -4.84 2.21 4.66
CA ALA A 106 -3.98 1.20 5.28
C ALA A 106 -2.75 1.91 5.87
N LEU A 107 -2.61 1.80 7.19
CA LEU A 107 -1.43 2.24 7.94
C LEU A 107 -0.45 1.07 7.94
N PHE A 108 0.77 1.29 7.44
CA PHE A 108 1.80 0.24 7.36
C PHE A 108 2.80 0.41 8.51
N THR A 109 3.02 -0.66 9.27
CA THR A 109 3.97 -0.73 10.39
C THR A 109 5.21 -1.51 9.95
N SER A 110 6.42 -1.01 10.17
CA SER A 110 7.63 -1.61 9.61
C SER A 110 8.10 -2.86 10.37
N SER A 111 8.12 -4.02 9.70
CA SER A 111 9.27 -4.97 9.66
C SER A 111 9.04 -6.18 8.74
N GLU A 112 7.79 -6.56 8.45
CA GLU A 112 7.47 -7.70 7.57
C GLU A 112 6.40 -7.42 6.49
N ASP A 113 5.81 -6.22 6.48
CA ASP A 113 4.75 -5.87 5.55
C ASP A 113 5.27 -5.55 4.15
N VAL A 114 4.59 -6.08 3.13
CA VAL A 114 4.76 -5.69 1.73
C VAL A 114 3.67 -4.70 1.38
N TYR A 115 4.04 -3.45 1.12
CA TYR A 115 3.13 -2.49 0.53
C TYR A 115 2.91 -2.83 -0.94
N GLN A 116 1.65 -2.95 -1.38
CA GLN A 116 1.29 -3.19 -2.77
C GLN A 116 0.21 -2.22 -3.23
N ARG A 117 0.44 -1.56 -4.36
CA ARG A 117 -0.59 -0.74 -5.02
C ARG A 117 -0.65 -0.98 -6.51
N SER A 118 -1.88 -1.19 -6.99
CA SER A 118 -2.14 -1.49 -8.39
C SER A 118 -2.49 -0.24 -9.18
N CYS A 119 -1.92 -0.17 -10.38
CA CYS A 119 -2.29 0.81 -11.39
C CYS A 119 -2.87 0.11 -12.62
N ASN A 120 -4.10 0.45 -12.98
CA ASN A 120 -4.82 -0.17 -14.08
C ASN A 120 -4.73 0.68 -15.36
N CYS A 121 -4.08 0.14 -16.39
CA CYS A 121 -3.90 0.81 -17.68
C CYS A 121 -5.18 0.85 -18.54
N ALA A 122 -6.19 0.02 -18.26
CA ALA A 122 -7.47 0.04 -18.98
C ALA A 122 -8.20 1.40 -18.85
N CYS A 123 -7.91 2.14 -17.79
CA CYS A 123 -8.50 3.46 -17.58
C CYS A 123 -7.93 4.55 -18.49
N ALA A 124 -6.79 4.32 -19.16
CA ALA A 124 -6.28 5.24 -20.18
C ALA A 124 -7.04 5.16 -21.51
N ASN A 125 -7.85 4.11 -21.73
CA ASN A 125 -8.60 3.92 -22.97
C ASN A 125 -10.08 4.34 -22.87
N ARG A 126 -10.54 4.82 -21.70
CA ARG A 126 -11.91 5.35 -21.55
C ARG A 126 -11.95 6.81 -22.00
N GLY A 127 -12.44 7.04 -23.22
CA GLY A 127 -12.69 8.37 -23.78
C GLY A 127 -13.63 9.22 -22.94
#